data_AF-A0A4Q9LBH7-F1
#
_entry.id   AF-A0A4Q9LBH7-F1
#
_cell.length_a   1.000
_cell.length_b   1.000
_cell.length_c   1.000
_cell.angle_alpha   90.00
_cell.angle_beta   90.00
_cell.angle_gamma   90.00
#
_symmetry.space_group_name_H-M   'P 1'
#
loop_
_entity.id
_entity.type
_entity.pdbx_description
1 polymer ?
#
loop_
_entity_poly.entity_id
_entity_poly.type
_entity_poly.pdbx_seq_one_letter_code
_entity_poly.pdbx_strand_id
1 'polypeptide(L)'
;MIYFQEDCFKEESLIEICTFPQIQINKLFLEMAKQKKKVFFIDTIGNIDLLIKHQNRNKEYECFRIFSISDFYDVCSILQSEIGFYLFIDSITFVIEWNRYSIKPGEENHPKKIYNKLWDLIYSNNATIIVTNHYRPKLENGNKVYVPRLGNCFFRIISYRVLLKNNDNEIEYKVIVNDLNG
;
A
#
# COMPACT_ATOMS: atom_id res chain seq x y z
N MET A 1 9.35 -16.91 -5.30
CA MET A 1 9.08 -15.93 -4.23
C MET A 1 9.86 -14.68 -4.57
N ILE A 2 9.25 -13.49 -4.52
CA ILE A 2 9.93 -12.24 -4.89
C ILE A 2 10.76 -11.77 -3.69
N TYR A 3 11.99 -11.35 -3.95
CA TYR A 3 12.84 -10.67 -2.98
C TYR A 3 13.24 -9.32 -3.57
N PHE A 4 12.90 -8.24 -2.86
CA PHE A 4 13.49 -6.93 -3.12
C PHE A 4 14.85 -6.86 -2.46
N GLN A 5 15.83 -6.23 -3.11
CA GLN A 5 17.12 -5.94 -2.49
C GLN A 5 16.94 -4.98 -1.29
N GLU A 6 17.78 -5.10 -0.26
CA GLU A 6 17.64 -4.35 1.02
C GLU A 6 17.55 -2.82 0.81
N ASP A 7 18.23 -2.30 -0.21
CA ASP A 7 18.30 -0.86 -0.53
C ASP A 7 17.44 -0.45 -1.74
N CYS A 8 16.48 -1.29 -2.15
CA CYS A 8 15.68 -1.02 -3.35
C CYS A 8 14.80 0.25 -3.23
N PHE A 9 14.50 0.70 -1.99
CA PHE A 9 13.66 1.86 -1.73
C PHE A 9 14.28 2.73 -0.64
N LYS A 10 14.27 4.05 -0.85
CA LYS A 10 14.64 5.02 0.19
C LYS A 10 13.63 4.98 1.35
N GLU A 11 14.12 5.20 2.56
CA GLU A 11 13.25 5.46 3.72
C GLU A 11 12.48 6.77 3.53
N GLU A 12 11.48 7.01 4.39
CA GLU A 12 10.65 8.23 4.37
C GLU A 12 9.96 8.43 3.01
N SER A 13 9.47 7.33 2.44
CA SER A 13 8.89 7.31 1.09
C SER A 13 7.53 6.62 1.04
N LEU A 14 6.78 6.95 -0.02
CA LEU A 14 5.53 6.28 -0.35
C LEU A 14 5.76 5.32 -1.52
N ILE A 15 5.63 4.02 -1.25
CA ILE A 15 5.91 2.94 -2.21
C ILE A 15 4.59 2.24 -2.55
N GLU A 16 4.26 2.19 -3.84
CA GLU A 16 3.14 1.40 -4.34
C GLU A 16 3.62 0.08 -4.91
N ILE A 17 3.01 -1.02 -4.49
CA ILE A 17 3.09 -2.31 -5.16
C ILE A 17 1.79 -2.56 -5.91
N CYS A 18 1.83 -2.46 -7.24
CA CYS A 18 0.69 -2.75 -8.09
C CYS A 18 0.65 -4.22 -8.46
N THR A 19 -0.42 -4.90 -8.05
CA THR A 19 -0.51 -6.36 -8.07
C THR A 19 -1.81 -6.86 -8.69
N PHE A 20 -1.77 -8.10 -9.17
CA PHE A 20 -2.95 -8.85 -9.56
C PHE A 20 -3.48 -9.69 -8.38
N PRO A 21 -4.79 -10.00 -8.31
CA PRO A 21 -5.38 -10.74 -7.19
C PRO A 21 -4.76 -12.12 -6.92
N GLN A 22 -4.25 -12.81 -7.94
CA GLN A 22 -3.63 -14.13 -7.80
C GLN A 22 -2.26 -14.11 -7.11
N ILE A 23 -1.62 -12.94 -6.97
CA ILE A 23 -0.31 -12.81 -6.33
C ILE A 23 -0.50 -12.69 -4.82
N GLN A 24 0.18 -13.55 -4.06
CA GLN A 24 0.10 -13.59 -2.59
C GLN A 24 0.90 -12.44 -1.95
N ILE A 25 0.36 -11.22 -2.07
CA ILE A 25 1.01 -9.98 -1.64
C ILE A 25 1.25 -9.93 -0.13
N ASN A 26 0.34 -10.50 0.65
CA ASN A 26 0.45 -10.67 2.09
C ASN A 26 1.72 -11.42 2.52
N LYS A 27 2.16 -12.44 1.77
CA LYS A 27 3.44 -13.12 2.05
C LYS A 27 4.63 -12.24 1.77
N LEU A 28 4.60 -11.49 0.66
CA LEU A 28 5.67 -10.55 0.30
C LEU A 28 5.82 -9.45 1.37
N PHE A 29 4.71 -8.90 1.84
CA PHE A 29 4.68 -7.92 2.93
C PHE A 29 5.34 -8.46 4.20
N LEU A 30 5.00 -9.69 4.60
CA LEU A 30 5.60 -10.31 5.79
C LEU A 30 7.09 -10.60 5.63
N GLU A 31 7.56 -10.91 4.42
CA GLU A 31 8.99 -11.09 4.16
C GLU A 31 9.74 -9.75 4.21
N MET A 32 9.20 -8.69 3.58
CA MET A 32 9.76 -7.33 3.67
C MET A 32 9.83 -6.84 5.12
N ALA A 33 8.77 -7.08 5.90
CA ALA A 33 8.70 -6.70 7.30
C ALA A 33 9.77 -7.37 8.18
N LYS A 34 10.28 -8.57 7.81
CA LYS A 34 11.29 -9.26 8.63
C LYS A 34 12.57 -8.49 8.82
N GLN A 35 12.93 -7.66 7.84
CA GLN A 35 14.17 -6.89 7.78
C GLN A 35 14.05 -5.53 8.50
N LYS A 36 12.85 -5.18 9.01
CA LYS A 36 12.56 -3.85 9.55
C LYS A 36 12.38 -3.91 11.07
N LYS A 37 12.77 -2.82 11.74
CA LYS A 37 12.78 -2.74 13.21
C LYS A 37 11.38 -2.53 13.80
N LYS A 38 10.57 -1.67 13.17
CA LYS A 38 9.25 -1.29 13.65
C LYS A 38 8.25 -1.31 12.52
N VAL A 39 7.22 -2.14 12.64
CA VAL A 39 6.32 -2.46 11.54
C VAL A 39 4.87 -2.46 12.00
N PHE A 40 4.05 -1.73 11.25
CA PHE A 40 2.60 -1.71 11.39
C PHE A 40 1.94 -2.21 10.10
N PHE A 41 0.79 -2.86 10.25
CA PHE A 41 -0.05 -3.30 9.14
C PHE A 41 -1.44 -2.69 9.25
N ILE A 42 -1.97 -2.22 8.12
CA ILE A 42 -3.39 -1.96 7.93
C ILE A 42 -3.92 -3.03 6.97
N ASP A 43 -4.83 -3.86 7.47
CA ASP A 43 -5.38 -4.99 6.74
C ASP A 43 -6.88 -4.80 6.51
N THR A 44 -7.24 -4.64 5.25
CA THR A 44 -8.61 -4.34 4.82
C THR A 44 -9.47 -5.59 4.62
N ILE A 45 -8.86 -6.76 4.46
CA ILE A 45 -9.56 -8.02 4.18
C ILE A 45 -9.39 -9.01 5.34
N GLY A 46 -8.29 -8.92 6.10
CA GLY A 46 -7.95 -9.81 7.21
C GLY A 46 -6.94 -10.91 6.87
N ASN A 47 -6.39 -10.91 5.66
CA ASN A 47 -5.48 -11.96 5.19
C ASN A 47 -4.09 -11.89 5.83
N ILE A 48 -3.63 -10.69 6.22
CA ILE A 48 -2.34 -10.47 6.88
C ILE A 48 -2.48 -10.85 8.35
N ASP A 49 -3.51 -10.36 9.04
CA ASP A 49 -3.78 -10.68 10.45
C ASP A 49 -3.83 -12.20 10.70
N LEU A 50 -4.56 -12.92 9.84
CA LEU A 50 -4.63 -14.38 9.90
C LEU A 50 -3.25 -15.04 9.73
N LEU A 51 -2.43 -14.59 8.78
CA LEU A 51 -1.09 -15.15 8.58
C LEU A 51 -0.15 -14.88 9.75
N ILE A 52 -0.21 -13.68 10.35
CA ILE A 52 0.60 -13.34 11.52
C ILE A 52 0.26 -14.29 12.68
N LYS A 53 -1.05 -14.48 12.94
CA LYS A 53 -1.55 -15.39 13.98
C LYS A 53 -1.13 -16.84 13.73
N HIS A 54 -1.28 -17.34 12.50
CA HIS A 54 -0.93 -18.73 12.16
C HIS A 54 0.55 -19.03 12.25
N GLN A 55 1.43 -18.07 12.01
CA GLN A 55 2.87 -18.31 12.01
C GLN A 55 3.48 -18.36 13.41
N ASN A 56 2.68 -18.26 14.49
CA ASN A 56 3.14 -18.19 15.90
C ASN A 56 4.32 -17.25 16.08
N ARG A 57 4.35 -16.18 15.27
CA ARG A 57 5.43 -15.22 15.33
C ARG A 57 5.12 -14.33 16.52
N ASN A 58 5.83 -14.57 17.62
CA ASN A 58 6.03 -13.61 18.72
C ASN A 58 6.73 -12.31 18.25
N LYS A 59 6.72 -12.00 16.95
CA LYS A 59 7.26 -10.74 16.43
C LYS A 59 6.23 -9.64 16.64
N GLU A 60 6.76 -8.52 17.10
CA GLU A 60 6.18 -7.21 17.40
C GLU A 60 5.54 -6.53 16.17
N TYR A 61 4.70 -7.25 15.43
CA TYR A 61 3.92 -6.66 14.35
C TYR A 61 2.55 -6.30 14.90
N GLU A 62 2.22 -5.02 14.87
CA GLU A 62 0.87 -4.57 15.18
C GLU A 62 0.06 -4.49 13.89
N CYS A 63 -1.08 -5.18 13.86
CA CYS A 63 -1.94 -5.27 12.70
C CYS A 63 -3.33 -4.73 13.02
N PHE A 64 -3.69 -3.64 12.36
CA PHE A 64 -5.00 -3.01 12.46
C PHE A 64 -5.89 -3.50 11.34
N ARG A 65 -6.98 -4.17 11.70
CA ARG A 65 -8.04 -4.49 10.74
C ARG A 65 -8.96 -3.29 10.63
N ILE A 66 -9.18 -2.81 9.41
CA ILE A 66 -10.05 -1.67 9.16
C ILE A 66 -11.25 -2.08 8.32
N PHE A 67 -12.42 -1.57 8.70
CA PHE A 67 -13.72 -1.80 8.06
C PHE A 67 -14.40 -0.49 7.69
N SER A 68 -13.69 0.63 7.76
CA SER A 68 -14.21 1.92 7.34
C SER A 68 -13.08 2.92 7.08
N ILE A 69 -13.44 4.05 6.46
CA ILE A 69 -12.52 5.19 6.36
C ILE A 69 -12.19 5.79 7.74
N SER A 70 -13.13 5.72 8.70
CA SER A 70 -12.92 6.25 10.05
C SER A 70 -11.82 5.47 10.74
N ASP A 71 -11.90 4.14 10.68
CA ASP A 71 -10.90 3.24 11.24
C ASP A 71 -9.51 3.54 10.66
N PHE A 72 -9.41 3.87 9.37
CA PHE A 72 -8.15 4.31 8.78
C PHE A 72 -7.61 5.59 9.44
N TYR A 73 -8.45 6.60 9.68
CA TYR A 73 -8.02 7.82 10.36
C TYR A 73 -7.70 7.60 11.84
N ASP A 74 -8.44 6.72 12.51
CA ASP A 74 -8.20 6.34 13.91
C ASP A 74 -6.83 5.67 14.03
N VAL A 75 -6.53 4.71 13.14
CA VAL A 75 -5.21 4.08 13.07
C VAL A 75 -4.13 5.10 12.75
N CYS A 76 -4.34 6.00 11.78
CA CYS A 76 -3.36 7.05 11.50
C CYS A 76 -3.12 7.96 12.71
N SER A 77 -4.13 8.20 13.54
CA SER A 77 -4.00 9.01 14.77
C SER A 77 -3.22 8.27 15.86
N ILE A 78 -3.42 6.95 15.99
CA ILE A 78 -2.57 6.11 16.84
C ILE A 78 -1.11 6.19 16.39
N LEU A 79 -0.86 6.06 15.09
CA LEU A 79 0.49 6.07 14.54
C LEU A 79 1.20 7.44 14.63
N GLN A 80 0.48 8.52 14.92
CA GLN A 80 1.11 9.84 15.13
C GLN A 80 2.02 9.90 16.35
N SER A 81 1.85 9.01 17.34
CA SER A 81 2.79 8.91 18.48
C SER A 81 4.07 8.14 18.18
N GLU A 82 4.14 7.49 17.02
CA GLU A 82 5.23 6.59 16.66
C GLU A 82 6.24 7.29 15.75
N ILE A 83 7.54 7.05 15.92
CA ILE A 83 8.59 7.59 15.03
C ILE A 83 9.37 6.43 14.39
N GLY A 84 9.81 6.62 13.15
CA GLY A 84 10.76 5.76 12.43
C GLY A 84 10.20 4.35 12.20
N PHE A 85 9.06 4.24 11.51
CA PHE A 85 8.37 2.98 11.30
C PHE A 85 8.06 2.68 9.83
N TYR A 86 7.77 1.41 9.56
CA TYR A 86 7.25 0.94 8.28
C TYR A 86 5.77 0.62 8.42
N LEU A 87 4.95 1.21 7.55
CA LEU A 87 3.51 0.94 7.50
C LEU A 87 3.16 0.22 6.19
N PHE A 88 2.60 -0.97 6.30
CA PHE A 88 2.11 -1.77 5.19
C PHE A 88 0.58 -1.68 5.10
N ILE A 89 0.03 -1.26 3.96
CA ILE A 89 -1.42 -1.11 3.76
C ILE A 89 -1.89 -2.06 2.65
N ASP A 90 -2.69 -3.05 3.01
CA ASP A 90 -3.31 -3.99 2.06
C ASP A 90 -4.84 -3.88 2.12
N SER A 91 -5.52 -3.16 1.24
CA SER A 91 -5.02 -2.38 0.09
C SER A 91 -5.45 -0.92 0.13
N ILE A 92 -4.60 -0.02 -0.38
CA ILE A 92 -4.95 1.40 -0.43
C ILE A 92 -6.09 1.67 -1.42
N THR A 93 -6.24 0.83 -2.45
CA THR A 93 -7.38 0.90 -3.38
C THR A 93 -8.69 0.85 -2.60
N PHE A 94 -8.77 -0.06 -1.64
CA PHE A 94 -9.98 -0.26 -0.86
C PHE A 94 -10.25 0.92 0.09
N VAL A 95 -9.22 1.44 0.77
CA VAL A 95 -9.33 2.65 1.60
C VAL A 95 -9.85 3.83 0.79
N ILE A 96 -9.32 4.07 -0.40
CA ILE A 96 -9.69 5.21 -1.23
C ILE A 96 -11.10 5.04 -1.84
N GLU A 97 -11.44 3.83 -2.26
CA GLU A 97 -12.70 3.56 -2.95
C GLU A 97 -13.86 3.25 -2.00
N TRP A 98 -13.61 3.06 -0.69
CA TRP A 98 -14.62 2.72 0.32
C TRP A 98 -15.87 3.60 0.21
N ASN A 99 -15.69 4.89 -0.03
CA ASN A 99 -16.77 5.87 -0.08
C ASN A 99 -17.34 6.15 -1.47
N ARG A 100 -16.90 5.49 -2.56
CA ARG A 100 -17.37 5.86 -3.92
C ARG A 100 -18.89 5.84 -4.11
N TYR A 101 -19.61 5.07 -3.30
CA TYR A 101 -21.08 4.97 -3.34
C TYR A 101 -21.79 5.77 -2.22
N SER A 102 -21.04 6.43 -1.34
CA SER A 102 -21.55 7.17 -0.18
C SER A 102 -21.08 8.63 -0.14
N ILE A 103 -20.34 9.09 -1.16
CA ILE A 103 -19.90 10.49 -1.31
C ILE A 103 -21.14 11.36 -1.42
N LYS A 104 -21.41 12.18 -0.40
CA LYS A 104 -22.41 13.24 -0.51
C LYS A 104 -21.91 14.30 -1.49
N PRO A 105 -22.79 14.98 -2.25
CA PRO A 105 -22.39 16.13 -3.06
C PRO A 105 -21.56 17.11 -2.22
N GLY A 106 -20.34 17.44 -2.68
CA GLY A 106 -19.37 18.28 -1.94
C GLY A 106 -18.23 17.54 -1.23
N GLU A 107 -18.24 16.20 -1.14
CA GLU A 107 -17.15 15.40 -0.53
C GLU A 107 -16.13 14.84 -1.55
N GLU A 108 -16.09 15.42 -2.75
CA GLU A 108 -15.33 14.96 -3.93
C GLU A 108 -13.80 14.88 -3.73
N ASN A 109 -13.27 15.54 -2.69
CA ASN A 109 -11.84 15.54 -2.35
C ASN A 109 -11.38 14.34 -1.50
N HIS A 110 -12.21 13.31 -1.31
CA HIS A 110 -11.90 12.14 -0.48
C HIS A 110 -10.52 11.50 -0.74
N PRO A 111 -10.11 11.21 -2.00
CA PRO A 111 -8.78 10.65 -2.26
C PRO A 111 -7.64 11.57 -1.83
N LYS A 112 -7.79 12.90 -2.02
CA LYS A 112 -6.76 13.88 -1.63
C LYS A 112 -6.54 13.89 -0.12
N LYS A 113 -7.60 13.74 0.69
CA LYS A 113 -7.46 13.68 2.15
C LYS A 113 -6.62 12.48 2.59
N ILE A 114 -6.85 11.32 1.97
CA ILE A 114 -6.05 10.11 2.22
C ILE A 114 -4.60 10.32 1.79
N TYR A 115 -4.38 10.90 0.60
CA TYR A 115 -3.04 11.22 0.10
C TYR A 115 -2.27 12.12 1.05
N ASN A 116 -2.91 13.20 1.50
CA ASN A 116 -2.32 14.13 2.46
C ASN A 116 -2.03 13.42 3.78
N LYS A 117 -2.91 12.51 4.23
CA LYS A 117 -2.69 11.78 5.48
C LYS A 117 -1.52 10.80 5.41
N LEU A 118 -1.33 10.12 4.28
CA LEU A 118 -0.15 9.27 4.07
C LEU A 118 1.14 10.10 4.13
N TRP A 119 1.16 11.25 3.45
CA TRP A 119 2.32 12.14 3.48
C TRP A 119 2.54 12.81 4.83
N ASP A 120 1.48 13.17 5.55
CA ASP A 120 1.55 13.67 6.93
C ASP A 120 2.27 12.68 7.84
N LEU A 121 1.94 11.38 7.77
CA LEU A 121 2.67 10.35 8.51
C LEU A 121 4.12 10.23 8.07
N ILE A 122 4.41 10.30 6.76
CA ILE A 122 5.79 10.22 6.27
C ILE A 122 6.63 11.37 6.85
N TYR A 123 6.17 12.61 6.72
CA TYR A 123 6.91 13.80 7.13
C TYR A 123 6.96 13.97 8.66
N SER A 124 5.86 13.73 9.36
CA SER A 124 5.77 13.98 10.79
C SER A 124 6.38 12.84 11.62
N ASN A 125 6.46 11.63 11.07
CA ASN A 125 6.84 10.44 11.82
C ASN A 125 8.06 9.70 11.27
N ASN A 126 8.72 10.22 10.22
CA ASN A 126 9.79 9.54 9.49
C ASN A 126 9.35 8.14 9.03
N ALA A 127 8.09 8.02 8.57
CA ALA A 127 7.50 6.75 8.21
C ALA A 127 7.84 6.37 6.77
N THR A 128 8.07 5.09 6.52
CA THR A 128 8.06 4.53 5.16
C THR A 128 6.77 3.77 4.95
N ILE A 129 5.98 4.14 3.95
CA ILE A 129 4.66 3.56 3.71
C ILE A 129 4.69 2.72 2.44
N ILE A 130 4.32 1.45 2.57
CA ILE A 130 4.18 0.50 1.46
C ILE A 130 2.72 0.15 1.30
N VAL A 131 2.16 0.34 0.11
CA VAL A 131 0.75 0.11 -0.15
C VAL A 131 0.54 -0.87 -1.30
N THR A 132 -0.52 -1.67 -1.24
CA THR A 132 -0.96 -2.45 -2.40
C THR A 132 -2.01 -1.67 -3.19
N ASN A 133 -1.83 -1.62 -4.52
CA ASN A 133 -2.85 -1.19 -5.46
C ASN A 133 -3.14 -2.32 -6.45
N HIS A 134 -4.36 -2.37 -6.96
CA HIS A 134 -4.78 -3.41 -7.88
C HIS A 134 -4.78 -2.93 -9.33
N TYR A 135 -4.53 -3.84 -10.27
CA TYR A 135 -4.81 -3.58 -11.67
C TYR A 135 -6.31 -3.53 -11.94
N ARG A 136 -6.71 -2.71 -12.90
CA ARG A 136 -8.03 -2.75 -13.54
C ARG A 136 -7.87 -2.94 -15.05
N PRO A 137 -8.80 -3.65 -15.71
CA PRO A 137 -8.79 -3.73 -17.16
C PRO A 137 -9.16 -2.37 -17.77
N LYS A 138 -8.55 -2.05 -18.91
CA LYS A 138 -8.86 -0.90 -19.76
C LYS A 138 -8.73 -1.36 -21.21
N LEU A 139 -9.57 -0.84 -22.10
CA LEU A 139 -9.42 -1.03 -23.54
C LEU A 139 -8.52 0.08 -24.10
N GLU A 140 -7.43 -0.30 -24.76
CA GLU A 140 -6.55 0.61 -25.51
C GLU A 140 -6.35 0.04 -26.92
N ASN A 141 -6.75 0.82 -27.93
CA ASN A 141 -6.68 0.43 -29.35
C ASN A 141 -7.29 -0.95 -29.64
N GLY A 142 -8.43 -1.27 -29.01
CA GLY A 142 -9.12 -2.56 -29.16
C GLY A 142 -8.52 -3.71 -28.32
N ASN A 143 -7.37 -3.52 -27.68
CA ASN A 143 -6.72 -4.53 -26.84
C ASN A 143 -7.02 -4.30 -25.36
N LYS A 144 -7.25 -5.39 -24.62
CA LYS A 144 -7.38 -5.34 -23.17
C LYS A 144 -5.99 -5.16 -22.54
N VAL A 145 -5.79 -4.04 -21.89
CA VAL A 145 -4.59 -3.74 -21.10
C VAL A 145 -4.94 -3.63 -19.63
N TYR A 146 -3.94 -3.83 -18.77
CA TYR A 146 -4.09 -3.71 -17.32
C TYR A 146 -3.34 -2.49 -16.83
N VAL A 147 -4.04 -1.60 -16.14
CA VAL A 147 -3.49 -0.35 -15.61
C VAL A 147 -3.74 -0.24 -14.10
N PRO A 148 -2.86 0.43 -13.32
CA PRO A 148 -3.11 0.66 -11.90
C PRO A 148 -4.45 1.37 -11.65
N ARG A 149 -5.24 0.88 -10.69
CA ARG A 149 -6.63 1.32 -10.50
C ARG A 149 -6.77 2.79 -10.10
N LEU A 150 -5.89 3.27 -9.23
CA LEU A 150 -5.84 4.65 -8.75
C LEU A 150 -5.31 5.69 -9.75
N GLY A 151 -4.81 5.25 -10.92
CA GLY A 151 -4.46 6.14 -12.03
C GLY A 151 -3.34 7.15 -11.75
N ASN A 152 -3.31 8.22 -12.55
CA ASN A 152 -2.22 9.19 -12.58
C ASN A 152 -2.17 10.11 -11.36
N CYS A 153 -3.32 10.42 -10.74
CA CYS A 153 -3.33 11.27 -9.55
C CYS A 153 -2.54 10.62 -8.40
N PHE A 154 -2.74 9.32 -8.18
CA PHE A 154 -1.96 8.58 -7.19
C PHE A 154 -0.50 8.40 -7.63
N PHE A 155 -0.25 8.16 -8.92
CA PHE A 155 1.12 8.06 -9.44
C PHE A 155 1.96 9.30 -9.11
N ARG A 156 1.36 10.50 -9.14
CA ARG A 156 2.07 11.75 -8.86
C ARG A 156 2.53 11.93 -7.42
N ILE A 157 2.00 11.14 -6.48
CA ILE A 157 2.31 11.30 -5.05
C ILE A 157 3.17 10.17 -4.49
N ILE A 158 3.40 9.11 -5.24
CA ILE A 158 4.25 8.00 -4.80
C ILE A 158 5.69 8.26 -5.23
N SER A 159 6.64 7.83 -4.40
CA SER A 159 8.08 7.89 -4.69
C SER A 159 8.53 6.73 -5.57
N TYR A 160 7.91 5.55 -5.36
CA TYR A 160 8.22 4.34 -6.11
C TYR A 160 6.95 3.59 -6.49
N ARG A 161 6.95 3.03 -7.71
CA ARG A 161 5.93 2.09 -8.19
C ARG A 161 6.58 0.79 -8.59
N VAL A 162 6.18 -0.30 -7.96
CA VAL A 162 6.53 -1.67 -8.33
C VAL A 162 5.36 -2.27 -9.10
N LEU A 163 5.57 -2.58 -10.37
CA LEU A 163 4.60 -3.28 -11.20
C LEU A 163 4.87 -4.78 -11.16
N LEU A 164 3.99 -5.55 -10.54
CA LEU A 164 4.09 -7.01 -10.55
C LEU A 164 3.35 -7.58 -11.77
N LYS A 165 3.96 -8.56 -12.43
CA LYS A 165 3.37 -9.35 -13.51
C LYS A 165 3.57 -10.83 -13.25
N ASN A 166 2.57 -11.63 -13.58
CA ASN A 166 2.70 -13.09 -13.57
C ASN A 166 3.04 -13.54 -14.99
N ASN A 167 4.16 -14.22 -15.16
CA ASN A 167 4.63 -14.79 -16.41
C ASN A 167 4.92 -16.27 -16.20
N ASP A 168 4.05 -17.15 -16.70
CA ASP A 168 4.22 -18.62 -16.70
C ASP A 168 4.74 -19.23 -15.37
N ASN A 169 4.13 -18.83 -14.26
CA ASN A 169 4.42 -19.23 -12.86
C ASN A 169 5.58 -18.49 -12.17
N GLU A 170 6.24 -17.56 -12.85
CA GLU A 170 7.18 -16.63 -12.24
C GLU A 170 6.56 -15.25 -12.08
N ILE A 171 6.91 -14.58 -10.98
CA ILE A 171 6.48 -13.21 -10.76
C ILE A 171 7.64 -12.29 -11.12
N GLU A 172 7.47 -11.55 -12.21
CA GLU A 172 8.36 -10.48 -12.62
C GLU A 172 7.95 -9.16 -11.96
N TYR A 173 8.92 -8.29 -11.70
CA TYR A 173 8.64 -6.93 -11.24
C TYR A 173 9.42 -5.88 -12.02
N LYS A 174 8.80 -4.72 -12.19
CA LYS A 174 9.44 -3.50 -12.71
C LYS A 174 9.32 -2.40 -11.67
N VAL A 175 10.43 -1.80 -11.27
CA VAL A 175 10.44 -0.61 -10.41
C VAL A 175 10.46 0.64 -11.29
N ILE A 176 9.60 1.59 -10.96
CA ILE A 176 9.55 2.92 -11.55
C ILE A 176 9.81 3.90 -10.41
N VAL A 177 10.89 4.67 -10.50
CA VAL A 177 11.20 5.77 -9.59
C VAL A 177 10.47 7.00 -10.10
N ASN A 178 9.78 7.69 -9.21
CA ASN A 178 9.16 8.97 -9.52
C ASN A 178 9.95 10.05 -8.77
N ASP A 179 10.77 10.81 -9.50
CA ASP A 179 11.44 11.97 -8.94
C ASP A 179 10.38 13.03 -8.66
N LEU A 180 9.94 13.10 -7.40
CA LEU A 180 8.98 14.09 -6.92
C LEU A 180 9.60 15.51 -6.86
N ASN A 181 10.90 15.63 -7.15
CA ASN A 181 11.63 16.87 -7.29
C ASN A 181 11.65 17.29 -8.77
N GLY A 182 10.54 17.87 -9.23
CA GLY A 182 10.49 18.74 -10.40
C GLY A 182 10.56 20.19 -9.97
#